data_AF-A0A139WSM3-F1
#
_entry.id   AF-A0A139WSM3-F1
#
_cell.length_a   1.000
_cell.length_b   1.000
_cell.length_c   1.000
_cell.angle_alpha   90.00
_cell.angle_beta   90.00
_cell.angle_gamma   90.00
#
_symmetry.space_group_name_H-M   'P 1'
#
loop_
_entity.id
_entity.type
_entity.pdbx_description
1 polymer ?
#
loop_
_entity_poly.entity_id
_entity_poly.type
_entity_poly.pdbx_seq_one_letter_code
_entity_poly.pdbx_strand_id
1 'polypeptide(L)'
;MLDKEIKIRALTTIFLTSLLTCSFTLPQIVMAEAREGLPGRRVGGGTRSGCELNAKQLMALAPENNLGLTKAAYPTLFFYVPETSTPKTVEFILRDDKNRLVYEKSFTKTGSSGIINLSLPQAKSLPPLTIDKNYRWYLSMICEPKNRAKDIVVSGWIRRVQPDPIFMKKLEQTKTDAERADLYASAGLWQDALVTLAQPRYTQPNNSQLATSWTKLLQTEKLEAIAQEPLLSNR
;
A
#
# COMPACT_ATOMS: atom_id res chain seq x y z
N MET A 1 -41.14 -58.59 -56.50
CA MET A 1 -40.87 -59.69 -55.56
C MET A 1 -39.36 -59.79 -55.45
N LEU A 2 -38.81 -59.14 -54.43
CA LEU A 2 -37.97 -59.74 -53.38
C LEU A 2 -36.59 -60.20 -53.90
N ASP A 3 -35.54 -59.47 -53.56
CA ASP A 3 -34.55 -59.81 -52.50
C ASP A 3 -33.61 -60.94 -52.97
N LYS A 4 -32.27 -60.95 -52.80
CA LYS A 4 -31.36 -60.17 -51.97
C LYS A 4 -29.92 -60.61 -52.30
N GLU A 5 -29.00 -59.64 -52.16
CA GLU A 5 -27.72 -59.75 -51.46
C GLU A 5 -26.48 -60.38 -52.12
N ILE A 6 -25.48 -59.50 -52.23
CA ILE A 6 -24.10 -59.67 -52.65
C ILE A 6 -23.26 -59.88 -51.38
N LYS A 7 -22.48 -60.98 -51.29
CA LYS A 7 -21.48 -61.18 -50.24
C LYS A 7 -20.08 -60.87 -50.76
N ILE A 8 -19.57 -59.68 -50.44
CA ILE A 8 -18.17 -59.29 -50.60
C ILE A 8 -17.43 -59.61 -49.28
N ARG A 9 -16.36 -60.40 -49.37
CA ARG A 9 -15.46 -60.69 -48.24
C ARG A 9 -14.58 -59.47 -47.97
N ALA A 10 -14.74 -58.84 -46.81
CA ALA A 10 -13.92 -57.72 -46.37
C ALA A 10 -12.64 -58.22 -45.68
N LEU A 11 -11.48 -57.74 -46.15
CA LEU A 11 -10.21 -57.79 -45.43
C LEU A 11 -10.25 -56.74 -44.31
N THR A 12 -10.04 -57.16 -43.07
CA THR A 12 -9.88 -56.27 -41.92
C THR A 12 -8.41 -55.89 -41.75
N THR A 13 -8.06 -54.70 -42.24
CA THR A 13 -6.81 -54.00 -41.91
C THR A 13 -6.96 -53.29 -40.56
N ILE A 14 -6.15 -53.65 -39.58
CA ILE A 14 -6.09 -53.03 -38.26
C ILE A 14 -5.23 -51.75 -38.38
N PHE A 15 -5.88 -50.59 -38.38
CA PHE A 15 -5.22 -49.29 -38.26
C PHE A 15 -4.91 -49.02 -36.79
N LEU A 16 -3.61 -49.03 -36.44
CA LEU A 16 -3.10 -48.62 -35.13
C LEU A 16 -3.02 -47.08 -35.10
N THR A 17 -4.06 -46.42 -34.58
CA THR A 17 -4.07 -44.95 -34.44
C THR A 17 -3.33 -44.54 -33.17
N SER A 18 -2.10 -44.08 -33.35
CA SER A 18 -1.30 -43.41 -32.32
C SER A 18 -1.90 -42.03 -32.01
N LEU A 19 -2.68 -41.91 -30.93
CA LEU A 19 -3.04 -40.62 -30.35
C LEU A 19 -1.83 -40.01 -29.63
N LEU A 20 -1.12 -39.10 -30.29
CA LEU A 20 -0.24 -38.14 -29.61
C LEU A 20 -1.13 -37.12 -28.88
N THR A 21 -1.36 -37.34 -27.59
CA THR A 21 -1.94 -36.31 -26.71
C THR A 21 -0.85 -35.30 -26.41
N CYS A 22 -0.88 -34.15 -27.10
CA CYS A 22 -0.06 -33.00 -26.75
C CYS A 22 -0.60 -32.40 -25.44
N SER A 23 -0.06 -32.85 -24.31
CA SER A 23 -0.40 -32.32 -22.99
C SER A 23 0.17 -30.90 -22.87
N PHE A 24 -0.63 -29.89 -23.22
CA PHE A 24 -0.34 -28.52 -22.83
C PHE A 24 -0.50 -28.41 -21.31
N THR A 25 0.61 -28.56 -20.58
CA THR A 25 0.66 -28.12 -19.18
C THR A 25 0.58 -26.60 -19.20
N LEU A 26 -0.60 -26.04 -18.93
CA LEU A 26 -0.72 -24.64 -18.55
C LEU A 26 0.24 -24.40 -17.38
N PRO A 27 1.13 -23.40 -17.45
CA PRO A 27 1.90 -23.04 -16.28
C PRO A 27 0.90 -22.68 -15.18
N GLN A 28 0.93 -23.41 -14.07
CA GLN A 28 0.20 -23.01 -12.88
C GLN A 28 0.74 -21.64 -12.49
N ILE A 29 -0.03 -20.60 -12.79
CA ILE A 29 0.11 -19.33 -12.07
C ILE A 29 -0.22 -19.71 -10.63
N VAL A 30 0.83 -19.87 -9.83
CA VAL A 30 0.69 -19.92 -8.38
C VAL A 30 0.09 -18.57 -8.02
N MET A 31 -1.23 -18.52 -7.89
CA MET A 31 -1.93 -17.47 -7.19
C MET A 31 -1.50 -17.60 -5.73
N ALA A 32 -0.32 -17.08 -5.41
CA ALA A 32 0.13 -16.92 -4.04
C ALA A 32 -0.67 -15.76 -3.44
N GLU A 33 -1.96 -15.97 -3.22
CA GLU A 33 -2.73 -15.16 -2.28
C GLU A 33 -2.70 -15.86 -0.92
N ALA A 34 -1.48 -16.14 -0.45
CA ALA A 34 -1.27 -16.13 0.99
C ALA A 34 -1.46 -14.67 1.40
N ARG A 35 -2.64 -14.34 1.91
CA ARG A 35 -2.79 -13.16 2.76
C ARG A 35 -1.79 -13.35 3.89
N GLU A 36 -0.57 -12.82 3.75
CA GLU A 36 0.33 -12.63 4.87
C GLU A 36 -0.48 -11.81 5.87
N GLY A 37 -1.02 -12.46 6.90
CA GLY A 37 -1.89 -11.86 7.91
C GLY A 37 -1.08 -10.96 8.82
N LEU A 38 -0.48 -9.92 8.25
CA LEU A 38 0.37 -8.98 8.93
C LEU A 38 -0.51 -8.11 9.83
N PRO A 39 -0.36 -8.20 11.17
CA PRO A 39 -1.22 -7.48 12.08
C PRO A 39 -0.95 -5.99 11.98
N GLY A 40 -2.00 -5.20 11.79
CA GLY A 40 -1.93 -3.74 11.72
C GLY A 40 -3.24 -3.09 12.13
N ARG A 41 -3.21 -1.77 12.20
CA ARG A 41 -4.33 -0.95 12.63
C ARG A 41 -4.28 0.39 11.92
N ARG A 42 -5.09 0.54 10.88
CA ARG A 42 -5.16 1.79 10.09
C ARG A 42 -5.93 2.91 10.77
N VAL A 43 -6.88 2.58 11.64
CA VAL A 43 -7.73 3.54 12.36
C VAL A 43 -7.45 3.43 13.86
N GLY A 44 -7.01 4.52 14.46
CA GLY A 44 -6.69 4.60 15.88
C GLY A 44 -7.96 4.67 16.71
N GLY A 45 -8.46 3.53 17.17
CA GLY A 45 -9.54 3.49 18.17
C GLY A 45 -9.06 3.98 19.54
N GLY A 46 -9.77 4.97 20.07
CA GLY A 46 -9.59 5.51 21.41
C GLY A 46 -10.92 6.01 21.94
N THR A 47 -11.71 5.13 22.57
CA THR A 47 -12.88 5.51 23.39
C THR A 47 -12.51 5.58 24.88
N ARG A 48 -11.26 5.28 25.23
CA ARG A 48 -10.75 5.38 26.60
C ARG A 48 -10.33 6.83 26.82
N SER A 49 -10.96 7.49 27.80
CA SER A 49 -10.75 8.90 28.14
C SER A 49 -9.26 9.24 28.29
N GLY A 50 -8.80 10.25 27.53
CA GLY A 50 -7.42 10.74 27.60
C GLY A 50 -7.00 11.63 26.42
N CYS A 51 -7.46 11.31 25.20
CA CYS A 51 -7.37 12.21 24.05
C CYS A 51 -8.77 12.73 23.74
N GLU A 52 -9.09 13.94 24.20
CA GLU A 52 -10.27 14.67 23.73
C GLU A 52 -10.00 15.11 22.29
N LEU A 53 -10.46 14.30 21.33
CA LEU A 53 -10.43 14.61 19.91
C LEU A 53 -11.81 15.08 19.47
N ASN A 54 -11.86 16.21 18.79
CA ASN A 54 -13.12 16.82 18.33
C ASN A 54 -13.64 16.23 17.00
N ALA A 55 -12.84 15.42 16.30
CA ALA A 55 -13.07 15.02 14.90
C ALA A 55 -12.68 13.56 14.58
N LYS A 56 -12.59 13.20 13.28
CA LYS A 56 -12.15 11.89 12.75
C LYS A 56 -10.91 11.38 13.48
N GLN A 57 -10.79 10.06 13.67
CA GLN A 57 -9.68 9.48 14.43
C GLN A 57 -8.34 9.56 13.68
N LEU A 58 -7.22 9.42 14.39
CA LEU A 58 -5.89 9.21 13.78
C LEU A 58 -5.97 8.05 12.79
N MET A 59 -5.55 8.29 11.55
CA MET A 59 -5.63 7.29 10.47
C MET A 59 -4.32 7.20 9.70
N ALA A 60 -3.92 5.98 9.35
CA ALA A 60 -2.82 5.74 8.42
C ALA A 60 -3.36 5.57 7.00
N LEU A 61 -2.70 6.23 6.04
CA LEU A 61 -2.96 6.02 4.61
C LEU A 61 -2.16 4.80 4.16
N ALA A 62 -2.61 3.63 4.60
CA ALA A 62 -2.01 2.34 4.30
C ALA A 62 -3.02 1.40 3.63
N PRO A 63 -2.58 0.37 2.90
CA PRO A 63 -3.49 -0.59 2.28
C PRO A 63 -4.29 -1.41 3.30
N GLU A 64 -5.45 -1.94 2.93
CA GLU A 64 -6.35 -2.71 3.83
C GLU A 64 -5.65 -3.91 4.49
N ASN A 65 -4.71 -4.53 3.78
CA ASN A 65 -3.90 -5.66 4.29
C ASN A 65 -2.77 -5.22 5.23
N ASN A 66 -2.65 -3.92 5.52
CA ASN A 66 -1.62 -3.27 6.34
C ASN A 66 -0.18 -3.32 5.78
N LEU A 67 0.05 -3.83 4.56
CA LEU A 67 1.38 -3.89 3.95
C LEU A 67 1.49 -2.89 2.80
N GLY A 68 2.19 -1.78 3.04
CA GLY A 68 2.59 -0.87 1.96
C GLY A 68 3.85 -1.35 1.25
N LEU A 69 3.80 -1.48 -0.07
CA LEU A 69 5.01 -1.68 -0.87
C LEU A 69 5.56 -0.33 -1.34
N THR A 70 6.88 -0.29 -1.50
CA THR A 70 7.58 0.86 -2.06
C THR A 70 8.84 0.45 -2.81
N LYS A 71 9.26 1.21 -3.81
CA LYS A 71 10.61 1.07 -4.38
C LYS A 71 11.64 1.99 -3.70
N ALA A 72 11.19 2.96 -2.91
CA ALA A 72 12.05 3.94 -2.27
C ALA A 72 12.94 3.30 -1.20
N ALA A 73 14.23 3.66 -1.22
CA ALA A 73 15.18 3.25 -0.19
C ALA A 73 14.87 3.87 1.19
N TYR A 74 14.33 5.09 1.16
CA TYR A 74 13.91 5.89 2.31
C TYR A 74 12.47 6.35 2.06
N PRO A 75 11.45 5.54 2.39
CA PRO A 75 10.08 5.83 2.05
C PRO A 75 9.50 7.01 2.83
N THR A 76 8.44 7.58 2.26
CA THR A 76 7.54 8.52 2.91
C THR A 76 6.23 7.83 3.23
N LEU A 77 5.76 7.96 4.46
CA LEU A 77 4.46 7.44 4.91
C LEU A 77 3.49 8.60 5.14
N PHE A 78 2.19 8.35 5.00
CA PHE A 78 1.15 9.36 5.14
C PHE A 78 0.14 9.00 6.23
N PHE A 79 -0.30 10.01 6.97
CA PHE A 79 -1.22 9.87 8.09
C PHE A 79 -2.19 11.04 8.12
N TYR A 80 -3.47 10.78 8.33
CA TYR A 80 -4.41 11.81 8.75
C TYR A 80 -4.31 11.96 10.27
N VAL A 81 -4.05 13.20 10.70
CA VAL A 81 -3.95 13.57 12.11
C VAL A 81 -5.14 14.46 12.47
N PRO A 82 -5.92 14.11 13.52
CA PRO A 82 -7.04 14.91 13.98
C PRO A 82 -6.63 16.29 14.45
N GLU A 83 -7.62 17.17 14.54
CA GLU A 83 -7.49 18.43 15.26
C GLU A 83 -7.25 18.16 16.75
N THR A 84 -6.36 18.93 17.34
CA THR A 84 -6.05 18.86 18.77
C THR A 84 -6.09 20.26 19.37
N SER A 85 -6.93 20.45 20.40
CA SER A 85 -7.07 21.72 21.12
C SER A 85 -5.84 22.08 21.95
N THR A 86 -5.05 21.08 22.35
CA THR A 86 -3.80 21.23 23.09
C THR A 86 -2.65 20.57 22.33
N PRO A 87 -1.40 21.05 22.50
CA PRO A 87 -0.24 20.40 21.89
C PRO A 87 -0.14 18.93 22.33
N LYS A 88 -0.08 18.02 21.36
CA LYS A 88 0.14 16.59 21.57
C LYS A 88 1.46 16.17 20.94
N THR A 89 2.20 15.28 21.63
CA THR A 89 3.38 14.65 21.03
C THR A 89 2.90 13.53 20.12
N VAL A 90 3.42 13.51 18.90
CA VAL A 90 3.25 12.42 17.94
C VAL A 90 4.60 11.74 17.79
N GLU A 91 4.61 10.43 17.98
CA GLU A 91 5.79 9.57 17.98
C GLU A 91 5.67 8.56 16.84
N PHE A 92 6.65 8.55 15.94
CA PHE A 92 6.80 7.57 14.88
C PHE A 92 7.93 6.62 15.22
N ILE A 93 7.65 5.32 15.18
CA ILE A 93 8.62 4.26 15.43
C ILE A 93 8.62 3.30 14.24
N LEU A 94 9.80 2.98 13.72
CA LEU A 94 10.04 1.93 12.74
C LEU A 94 10.88 0.83 13.37
N ARG A 95 10.45 -0.42 13.23
CA ARG A 95 11.15 -1.61 13.69
C ARG A 95 11.35 -2.60 12.55
N ASP A 96 12.39 -3.42 12.65
CA ASP A 96 12.59 -4.52 11.71
C ASP A 96 11.77 -5.77 12.09
N ASP A 97 11.87 -6.79 11.24
CA ASP A 97 11.31 -8.13 11.44
C ASP A 97 11.70 -8.84 12.75
N LYS A 98 12.82 -8.43 13.37
CA LYS A 98 13.30 -8.91 14.68
C LYS A 98 12.89 -7.98 15.82
N ASN A 99 11.94 -7.07 15.56
CA ASN A 99 11.44 -6.08 16.50
C ASN A 99 12.49 -5.09 17.02
N ARG A 100 13.64 -4.96 16.34
CA ARG A 100 14.70 -4.03 16.71
C ARG A 100 14.35 -2.63 16.20
N LEU A 101 14.66 -1.61 17.00
CA LEU A 101 14.45 -0.22 16.61
C LEU A 101 15.33 0.11 15.39
N VAL A 102 14.71 0.64 14.34
CA VAL A 102 15.39 1.08 13.11
C VAL A 102 15.41 2.60 13.05
N TYR A 103 14.27 3.23 13.35
CA TYR A 103 14.15 4.68 13.33
C TYR A 103 13.07 5.15 14.31
N GLU A 104 13.27 6.32 14.88
CA GLU A 104 12.30 6.98 15.75
C GLU A 104 12.32 8.49 15.47
N LYS A 105 11.13 9.10 15.49
CA LYS A 105 10.99 10.55 15.41
C LYS A 105 9.77 10.98 16.21
N SER A 106 9.94 11.99 17.05
CA SER A 106 8.85 12.65 17.73
C SER A 106 8.74 14.11 17.29
N PHE A 107 7.52 14.62 17.25
CA PHE A 107 7.21 16.01 16.95
C PHE A 107 5.93 16.42 17.66
N THR A 108 5.72 17.71 17.84
CA THR A 108 4.51 18.24 18.48
C THR A 108 3.51 18.65 17.41
N LYS A 109 2.25 18.25 17.56
CA LYS A 109 1.13 18.70 16.74
C LYS A 109 0.14 19.50 17.59
N THR A 110 -0.36 20.59 17.05
CA THR A 110 -1.45 21.39 17.60
C THR A 110 -2.29 21.98 16.47
N GLY A 111 -3.53 22.40 16.75
CA GLY A 111 -4.42 23.05 15.78
C GLY A 111 -5.05 22.10 14.78
N SER A 112 -5.28 22.58 13.55
CA SER A 112 -6.14 21.97 12.53
C SER A 112 -5.81 20.52 12.16
N SER A 113 -6.84 19.75 11.81
CA SER A 113 -6.67 18.41 11.24
C SER A 113 -6.08 18.44 9.84
N GLY A 114 -5.50 17.33 9.41
CA GLY A 114 -5.06 17.15 8.03
C GLY A 114 -4.14 15.96 7.82
N ILE A 115 -3.81 15.73 6.55
CA ILE A 115 -2.90 14.66 6.13
C ILE A 115 -1.46 15.18 6.18
N ILE A 116 -0.64 14.54 7.00
CA ILE A 116 0.80 14.78 7.09
C ILE A 116 1.56 13.67 6.36
N ASN A 117 2.81 13.98 6.01
CA ASN A 117 3.77 13.01 5.53
C ASN A 117 4.93 12.86 6.53
N LEU A 118 5.56 11.69 6.57
CA LEU A 118 6.76 11.41 7.34
C LEU A 118 7.75 10.63 6.47
N SER A 119 8.83 11.29 6.05
CA SER A 119 9.92 10.67 5.31
C SER A 119 11.01 10.13 6.23
N LEU A 120 11.51 8.93 5.92
CA LEU A 120 12.76 8.47 6.52
C LEU A 120 13.92 9.34 6.01
N PRO A 121 14.80 9.83 6.89
CA PRO A 121 15.91 10.68 6.47
C PRO A 121 17.02 9.85 5.82
N GLN A 122 17.64 10.39 4.78
CA GLN A 122 18.90 9.88 4.27
C GLN A 122 20.04 10.37 5.20
N ALA A 123 20.24 9.66 6.31
CA ALA A 123 21.24 9.98 7.32
C ALA A 123 22.25 8.84 7.48
N LYS A 124 23.50 9.15 7.86
CA LYS A 124 24.54 8.12 8.06
C LYS A 124 24.16 7.04 9.08
N SER A 125 23.34 7.38 10.07
CA SER A 125 22.86 6.48 11.12
C SER A 125 21.69 5.59 10.70
N LEU A 126 21.05 5.86 9.55
CA LEU A 126 19.92 5.09 9.05
C LEU A 126 20.29 4.51 7.67
N PRO A 127 20.69 3.23 7.58
CA PRO A 127 20.88 2.59 6.28
C PRO A 127 19.53 2.50 5.53
N PRO A 128 19.57 2.38 4.19
CA PRO A 128 18.35 2.25 3.41
C PRO A 128 17.61 0.96 3.79
N LEU A 129 16.28 0.96 3.64
CA LEU A 129 15.51 -0.26 3.85
C LEU A 129 16.00 -1.35 2.89
N THR A 130 16.17 -2.55 3.43
CA THR A 130 16.57 -3.73 2.67
C THR A 130 15.43 -4.17 1.76
N ILE A 131 15.76 -4.56 0.54
CA ILE A 131 14.80 -5.10 -0.43
C ILE A 131 14.22 -6.41 0.12
N ASP A 132 12.91 -6.60 -0.07
CA ASP A 132 12.10 -7.74 0.34
C ASP A 132 12.07 -8.02 1.85
N LYS A 133 12.50 -7.05 2.65
CA LYS A 133 12.43 -7.11 4.11
C LYS A 133 11.23 -6.35 4.65
N ASN A 134 10.48 -6.99 5.55
CA ASN A 134 9.39 -6.37 6.29
C ASN A 134 9.91 -5.47 7.42
N TYR A 135 9.33 -4.27 7.50
CA TYR A 135 9.49 -3.37 8.63
C TYR A 135 8.12 -3.00 9.17
N ARG A 136 8.00 -2.92 10.49
CA ARG A 136 6.77 -2.54 11.16
C ARG A 136 6.87 -1.12 11.64
N TRP A 137 5.89 -0.30 11.29
CA TRP A 137 5.80 1.08 11.76
C TRP A 137 4.64 1.25 12.73
N TYR A 138 4.81 2.23 13.62
CA TYR A 138 3.81 2.69 14.55
C TYR A 138 3.78 4.22 14.51
N LEU A 139 2.58 4.79 14.56
CA LEU A 139 2.39 6.20 14.84
C LEU A 139 1.49 6.32 16.06
N SER A 140 2.01 6.94 17.11
CA SER A 140 1.33 7.12 18.39
C SER A 140 1.08 8.60 18.64
N MET A 141 -0.16 8.98 18.91
CA MET A 141 -0.47 10.27 19.53
C MET A 141 -0.48 10.08 21.04
N ILE A 142 0.45 10.75 21.73
CA ILE A 142 0.64 10.62 23.18
C ILE A 142 -0.43 11.45 23.89
N CYS A 143 -1.37 10.76 24.53
CA CYS A 143 -2.50 11.39 25.22
C CYS A 143 -2.14 11.78 26.65
N GLU A 144 -1.55 10.84 27.38
CA GLU A 144 -1.09 10.99 28.76
C GLU A 144 0.34 10.45 28.88
N PRO A 145 1.38 11.29 28.98
CA PRO A 145 2.78 10.83 28.99
C PRO A 145 3.09 9.82 30.10
N LYS A 146 2.40 9.92 31.24
CA LYS A 146 2.53 8.99 32.38
C LYS A 146 1.72 7.71 32.23
N ASN A 147 0.80 7.63 31.25
CA ASN A 147 -0.06 6.48 31.00
C ASN A 147 -0.23 6.25 29.49
N ARG A 148 0.82 5.71 28.87
CA ARG A 148 0.90 5.42 27.43
C ARG A 148 -0.15 4.41 26.94
N ALA A 149 -0.83 3.68 27.83
CA ALA A 149 -1.93 2.78 27.47
C ALA A 149 -3.17 3.52 26.92
N LYS A 150 -3.22 4.85 27.09
CA LYS A 150 -4.26 5.73 26.55
C LYS A 150 -3.92 6.32 25.19
N ASP A 151 -2.72 6.08 24.67
CA ASP A 151 -2.32 6.60 23.38
C ASP A 151 -3.21 6.11 22.26
N ILE A 152 -3.44 6.99 21.28
CA ILE A 152 -4.08 6.60 20.04
C ILE A 152 -2.97 6.13 19.10
N VAL A 153 -3.00 4.85 18.77
CA VAL A 153 -1.95 4.20 17.96
C VAL A 153 -2.54 3.64 16.67
N VAL A 154 -1.89 3.96 15.55
CA VAL A 154 -2.03 3.27 14.27
C VAL A 154 -0.73 2.54 13.94
N SER A 155 -0.82 1.44 13.22
CA SER A 155 0.34 0.62 12.86
C SER A 155 0.13 -0.11 11.54
N GLY A 156 1.24 -0.52 10.94
CA GLY A 156 1.24 -1.33 9.74
C GLY A 156 2.66 -1.71 9.35
N TRP A 157 2.81 -2.11 8.10
CA TRP A 157 4.04 -2.67 7.57
C TRP A 157 4.44 -1.94 6.31
N ILE A 158 5.75 -1.94 6.07
CA ILE A 158 6.33 -1.43 4.84
C ILE A 158 7.40 -2.41 4.37
N ARG A 159 7.41 -2.69 3.06
CA ARG A 159 8.43 -3.51 2.41
C ARG A 159 8.95 -2.77 1.20
N ARG A 160 10.27 -2.61 1.13
CA ARG A 160 10.92 -2.13 -0.08
C ARG A 160 11.01 -3.29 -1.07
N VAL A 161 10.62 -3.08 -2.31
CA VAL A 161 10.73 -4.08 -3.39
C VAL A 161 11.58 -3.53 -4.52
N GLN A 162 12.12 -4.43 -5.35
CA GLN A 162 12.80 -4.08 -6.58
C GLN A 162 11.80 -4.21 -7.75
N PRO A 163 11.35 -3.10 -8.38
CA PRO A 163 10.46 -3.20 -9.52
C PRO A 163 11.15 -3.83 -10.73
N ASP A 164 10.35 -4.48 -11.56
CA ASP A 164 10.79 -5.05 -12.83
C ASP A 164 11.36 -3.96 -13.79
N PRO A 165 12.45 -4.23 -14.53
CA PRO A 165 13.04 -3.24 -15.44
C PRO A 165 12.11 -2.75 -16.57
N ILE A 166 11.18 -3.58 -17.05
CA ILE A 166 10.20 -3.18 -18.07
C ILE A 166 9.20 -2.20 -17.46
N PHE A 167 8.75 -2.47 -16.23
CA PHE A 167 7.92 -1.52 -15.48
C PHE A 167 8.65 -0.18 -15.29
N MET A 168 9.94 -0.19 -14.93
CA MET A 168 10.74 1.03 -14.77
C MET A 168 10.83 1.83 -16.07
N LYS A 169 11.05 1.18 -17.22
CA LYS A 169 11.04 1.86 -18.53
C LYS A 169 9.69 2.49 -18.86
N LYS A 170 8.58 1.78 -18.60
CA LYS A 170 7.24 2.31 -18.80
C LYS A 170 6.99 3.55 -17.93
N LEU A 171 7.42 3.49 -16.67
CA LEU A 171 7.32 4.60 -15.75
C LEU A 171 8.13 5.82 -16.24
N GLU A 172 9.35 5.63 -16.73
CA GLU A 172 10.18 6.72 -17.29
C GLU A 172 9.54 7.41 -18.49
N GLN A 173 8.80 6.66 -19.32
CA GLN A 173 8.09 7.19 -20.49
C GLN A 173 6.78 7.91 -20.13
N THR A 174 6.28 7.74 -18.91
CA THR A 174 5.01 8.30 -18.46
C THR A 174 5.20 9.73 -17.96
N LYS A 175 4.48 10.68 -18.59
CA LYS A 175 4.74 12.12 -18.47
C LYS A 175 3.99 12.79 -17.34
N THR A 176 2.79 12.32 -16.98
CA THR A 176 1.95 12.98 -15.98
C THR A 176 2.00 12.26 -14.63
N ASP A 177 1.96 13.02 -13.53
CA ASP A 177 1.94 12.45 -12.19
C ASP A 177 0.71 11.57 -11.94
N ALA A 178 -0.44 11.93 -12.53
CA ALA A 178 -1.66 11.14 -12.47
C ALA A 178 -1.48 9.73 -13.07
N GLU A 179 -0.94 9.65 -14.29
CA GLU A 179 -0.68 8.36 -14.96
C GLU A 179 0.42 7.56 -14.24
N ARG A 180 1.47 8.24 -13.75
CA ARG A 180 2.53 7.59 -12.96
C ARG A 180 1.98 6.97 -11.69
N ALA A 181 1.09 7.67 -10.99
CA ALA A 181 0.45 7.18 -9.79
C ALA A 181 -0.46 5.97 -10.09
N ASP A 182 -1.25 6.02 -11.18
CA ASP A 182 -2.05 4.87 -11.63
C ASP A 182 -1.17 3.64 -11.93
N LEU A 183 0.01 3.83 -12.53
CA LEU A 183 0.98 2.75 -12.76
C LEU A 183 1.54 2.18 -11.47
N TYR A 184 1.95 3.02 -10.53
CA TYR A 184 2.41 2.57 -9.21
C TYR A 184 1.33 1.79 -8.46
N ALA A 185 0.11 2.32 -8.43
CA ALA A 185 -1.02 1.67 -7.76
C ALA A 185 -1.32 0.30 -8.39
N SER A 186 -1.32 0.21 -9.73
CA SER A 186 -1.52 -1.05 -10.45
C SER A 186 -0.43 -2.09 -10.17
N ALA A 187 0.78 -1.64 -9.82
CA ALA A 187 1.90 -2.49 -9.42
C ALA A 187 1.96 -2.77 -7.91
N GLY A 188 0.96 -2.31 -7.13
CA GLY A 188 0.93 -2.45 -5.68
C GLY A 188 1.91 -1.54 -4.92
N LEU A 189 2.63 -0.64 -5.62
CA LEU A 189 3.58 0.33 -5.06
C LEU A 189 2.84 1.52 -4.43
N TRP A 190 1.98 1.22 -3.44
CA TRP A 190 1.06 2.15 -2.80
C TRP A 190 1.75 3.42 -2.28
N GLN A 191 2.90 3.29 -1.61
CA GLN A 191 3.59 4.45 -1.05
C GLN A 191 4.13 5.38 -2.14
N ASP A 192 4.65 4.81 -3.24
CA ASP A 192 5.10 5.59 -4.38
C ASP A 192 3.94 6.28 -5.11
N ALA A 193 2.77 5.64 -5.19
CA ALA A 193 1.55 6.25 -5.73
C ALA A 193 1.11 7.47 -4.89
N LEU A 194 1.06 7.32 -3.56
CA LEU A 194 0.72 8.43 -2.65
C LEU A 194 1.69 9.60 -2.79
N VAL A 195 3.00 9.35 -2.76
CA VAL A 195 4.03 10.40 -2.91
C VAL A 195 3.85 11.14 -4.23
N THR A 196 3.66 10.40 -5.33
CA THR A 196 3.54 10.96 -6.67
C THR A 196 2.36 11.93 -6.80
N LEU A 197 1.23 11.65 -6.13
CA LEU A 197 0.08 12.55 -6.15
C LEU A 197 0.15 13.65 -5.09
N ALA A 198 0.70 13.38 -3.90
CA ALA A 198 0.73 14.34 -2.80
C ALA A 198 1.70 15.49 -3.06
N GLN A 199 2.89 15.19 -3.62
CA GLN A 199 3.95 16.18 -3.79
C GLN A 199 3.57 17.38 -4.68
N PRO A 200 3.02 17.19 -5.89
CA PRO A 200 2.60 18.32 -6.73
C PRO A 200 1.40 19.08 -6.14
N ARG A 201 0.57 18.46 -5.29
CA ARG A 201 -0.57 19.14 -4.65
C ARG A 201 -0.16 20.22 -3.65
N TYR A 202 1.07 20.18 -3.12
CA TYR A 202 1.58 21.26 -2.28
C TYR A 202 1.84 22.56 -3.04
N THR A 203 2.19 22.47 -4.33
CA THR A 203 2.47 23.63 -5.19
C THR A 203 1.35 23.93 -6.18
N GLN A 204 0.47 22.97 -6.45
CA GLN A 204 -0.67 23.07 -7.35
C GLN A 204 -1.99 22.65 -6.66
N PRO A 205 -2.39 23.32 -5.56
CA PRO A 205 -3.57 22.90 -4.77
C PRO A 205 -4.90 22.94 -5.56
N ASN A 206 -4.98 23.76 -6.61
CA ASN A 206 -6.18 23.92 -7.44
C ASN A 206 -6.21 23.00 -8.67
N ASN A 207 -5.25 22.08 -8.81
CA ASN A 207 -5.24 21.14 -9.93
C ASN A 207 -6.29 20.03 -9.71
N SER A 208 -7.40 20.13 -10.45
CA SER A 208 -8.54 19.22 -10.34
C SER A 208 -8.21 17.80 -10.75
N GLN A 209 -7.32 17.59 -11.72
CA GLN A 209 -6.88 16.25 -12.14
C GLN A 209 -6.16 15.53 -11.00
N LEU A 210 -5.23 16.22 -10.32
CA LEU A 210 -4.53 15.67 -9.15
C LEU A 210 -5.50 15.39 -7.99
N ALA A 211 -6.52 16.23 -7.79
CA ALA A 211 -7.54 16.00 -6.76
C ALA A 211 -8.40 14.77 -7.04
N THR A 212 -8.81 14.60 -8.29
CA THR A 212 -9.57 13.43 -8.72
C THR A 212 -8.74 12.15 -8.60
N SER A 213 -7.49 12.14 -9.08
CA SER A 213 -6.59 10.99 -8.95
C SER A 213 -6.29 10.65 -7.48
N TRP A 214 -6.09 11.65 -6.62
CA TRP A 214 -5.90 11.44 -5.18
C TRP A 214 -7.10 10.77 -4.54
N THR A 215 -8.30 11.27 -4.84
CA THR A 215 -9.55 10.73 -4.32
C THR A 215 -9.78 9.29 -4.79
N LYS A 216 -9.57 9.03 -6.08
CA LYS A 216 -9.67 7.69 -6.68
C LYS A 216 -8.67 6.72 -6.03
N LEU A 217 -7.42 7.12 -5.82
CA LEU A 217 -6.41 6.29 -5.17
C LEU A 217 -6.83 5.93 -3.74
N LEU A 218 -7.34 6.90 -2.96
CA LEU A 218 -7.77 6.61 -1.60
C LEU A 218 -9.02 5.72 -1.54
N GLN A 219 -9.92 5.82 -2.50
CA GLN A 219 -11.09 4.93 -2.62
C GLN A 219 -10.70 3.46 -2.80
N THR A 220 -9.59 3.15 -3.50
CA THR A 220 -9.19 1.74 -3.72
C THR A 220 -8.85 1.01 -2.42
N GLU A 221 -8.50 1.76 -1.38
CA GLU A 221 -8.16 1.25 -0.04
C GLU A 221 -9.18 1.65 1.03
N LYS A 222 -10.37 2.10 0.62
CA LYS A 222 -11.46 2.56 1.51
C LYS A 222 -11.08 3.72 2.44
N LEU A 223 -10.32 4.68 1.92
CA LEU A 223 -9.84 5.88 2.61
C LEU A 223 -10.55 7.16 2.14
N GLU A 224 -11.67 7.04 1.42
CA GLU A 224 -12.44 8.17 0.87
C GLU A 224 -12.90 9.17 1.94
N ALA A 225 -13.13 8.69 3.17
CA ALA A 225 -13.53 9.53 4.29
C ALA A 225 -12.52 10.66 4.58
N ILE A 226 -11.25 10.50 4.25
CA ILE A 226 -10.20 11.52 4.45
C ILE A 226 -9.66 12.10 3.13
N ALA A 227 -10.25 11.75 1.99
CA ALA A 227 -9.68 12.15 0.69
C ALA A 227 -9.72 13.66 0.42
N GLN A 228 -10.66 14.37 1.04
CA GLN A 228 -10.80 15.83 0.93
C GLN A 228 -10.11 16.59 2.06
N GLU A 229 -9.44 15.90 3.00
CA GLU A 229 -8.71 16.55 4.08
C GLU A 229 -7.48 17.30 3.52
N PRO A 230 -7.09 18.43 4.13
CA PRO A 230 -5.97 19.23 3.64
C PRO A 230 -4.66 18.46 3.78
N LEU A 231 -3.81 18.53 2.76
CA LEU A 231 -2.41 18.12 2.85
C LEU A 231 -1.64 19.20 3.60
N LEU A 232 -1.16 18.87 4.80
CA LEU A 232 -0.35 19.78 5.59
C LEU A 232 1.10 19.67 5.11
N SER A 233 1.70 20.81 4.75
CA SER A 233 3.12 20.88 4.46
C SER A 233 3.87 20.97 5.79
N ASN A 234 4.77 20.02 6.04
CA ASN A 234 5.75 20.14 7.12
C ASN A 234 6.79 21.18 6.67
N ARG A 235 6.48 22.47 6.85
CA ARG A 235 7.50 23.53 6.83
C ARG A 235 8.30 23.50 8.12
#